data_AF-A0A7J2SQ66-F1
#
_entry.id   AF-A0A7J2SQ66-F1
#
_cell.length_a   1.000
_cell.length_b   1.000
_cell.length_c   1.000
_cell.angle_alpha   90.00
_cell.angle_beta   90.00
_cell.angle_gamma   90.00
#
_symmetry.space_group_name_H-M   'P 1'
#
loop_
_entity.id
_entity.type
_entity.pdbx_description
1 polymer ?
#
loop_
_entity_poly.entity_id
_entity_poly.type
_entity_poly.pdbx_seq_one_letter_code
_entity_poly.pdbx_strand_id
1 'polypeptide(L)'
;MVSILLFSILANAPQAEAGPVLKNLARLYHCEPKFRVEYDKTVVQNPIMPLDKPYEIPIKISCAIQGVLGDIVADVYDDKFFVDLYVDSAPEWCIATADPPLIEIPISSNWVTTNATVFLTIKENAPAFEEGILRVRVKSRSIGMSRTIIPEGNTSLEIPFRVGYIPILGINVTNGYYRVIDPYETASFEITISNLGNGKTEVSSEITQLPEGWTAEIPSNIILGSRLRGGNPEKTIQLMVKPSYTFGYHEEQGVVKISLTPYSFKNTSLKGEPYMLSFIVHNRGFSLPGFEGVLALFALIGLVFCTKTKNNILRRRGR
;
A
#
# COMPACT_ATOMS: atom_id res chain seq x y z
N MET A 1 15.13 12.19 62.18
CA MET A 1 16.54 12.15 62.65
C MET A 1 17.09 10.74 62.87
N VAL A 2 16.31 9.78 63.42
CA VAL A 2 16.77 8.39 63.62
C VAL A 2 17.09 7.66 62.29
N SER A 3 16.33 7.89 61.21
CA SER A 3 16.64 7.30 59.89
C SER A 3 17.95 7.82 59.27
N ILE A 4 18.35 9.06 59.57
CA ILE A 4 19.58 9.67 59.00
C ILE A 4 20.82 9.06 59.66
N LEU A 5 20.75 8.74 60.96
CA LEU A 5 21.85 8.15 61.72
C LEU A 5 22.10 6.68 61.38
N LEU A 6 21.05 5.90 61.07
CA LEU A 6 21.19 4.52 60.58
C LEU A 6 21.87 4.49 59.19
N PHE A 7 21.64 5.53 58.38
CA PHE A 7 22.19 5.69 57.03
C PHE A 7 23.71 5.84 57.02
N SER A 8 24.28 6.53 58.02
CA SER A 8 25.73 6.75 58.14
C SER A 8 26.53 5.52 58.60
N ILE A 9 25.91 4.60 59.35
CA ILE A 9 26.62 3.47 59.97
C ILE A 9 26.80 2.29 58.98
N LEU A 10 25.88 2.12 58.03
CA LEU A 10 25.91 1.00 57.08
C LEU A 10 26.81 1.24 55.85
N ALA A 11 27.19 2.49 55.57
CA ALA A 11 27.92 2.86 54.35
C ALA A 11 29.43 2.52 54.34
N ASN A 12 29.99 2.05 55.46
CA ASN A 12 31.42 1.78 55.62
C ASN A 12 31.79 0.28 55.73
N ALA A 13 30.83 -0.64 55.55
CA ALA A 13 31.11 -2.07 55.64
C ALA A 13 31.68 -2.62 54.31
N PRO A 14 32.87 -3.27 54.30
CA PRO A 14 33.45 -3.83 53.09
C PRO A 14 32.57 -4.95 52.50
N GLN A 15 32.31 -4.87 51.19
CA GLN A 15 31.36 -5.75 50.45
C GLN A 15 31.72 -7.24 50.40
N ALA A 16 32.93 -7.64 50.81
CA ALA A 16 33.47 -8.98 50.53
C ALA A 16 32.85 -10.12 51.38
N GLU A 17 32.16 -9.83 52.47
CA GLU A 17 31.45 -10.84 53.28
C GLU A 17 30.09 -10.31 53.78
N ALA A 18 29.25 -9.85 52.85
CA ALA A 18 27.90 -9.42 53.19
C ALA A 18 27.03 -10.61 53.63
N GLY A 19 27.02 -10.90 54.93
CA GLY A 19 26.13 -11.88 55.56
C GLY A 19 24.64 -11.60 55.26
N PRO A 20 23.73 -12.54 55.59
CA PRO A 20 22.30 -12.45 55.26
C PRO A 20 21.62 -11.15 55.73
N VAL A 21 22.14 -10.50 56.78
CA VAL A 21 21.68 -9.20 57.27
C VAL A 21 21.94 -8.07 56.27
N LEU A 22 23.12 -8.02 55.65
CA LEU A 22 23.46 -7.02 54.63
C LEU A 22 22.67 -7.24 53.33
N LYS A 23 22.38 -8.49 52.96
CA LYS A 23 21.45 -8.80 51.85
C LYS A 23 20.02 -8.33 52.13
N ASN A 24 19.55 -8.48 53.37
CA ASN A 24 18.22 -8.00 53.78
C ASN A 24 18.16 -6.46 53.87
N LEU A 25 19.24 -5.80 54.27
CA LEU A 25 19.35 -4.34 54.25
C LEU A 25 19.43 -3.80 52.82
N ALA A 26 20.22 -4.41 51.92
CA ALA A 26 20.26 -4.04 50.51
C ALA A 26 18.88 -4.12 49.82
N ARG A 27 18.02 -5.06 50.25
CA ARG A 27 16.61 -5.15 49.80
C ARG A 27 15.74 -3.99 50.29
N LEU A 28 15.98 -3.45 51.48
CA LEU A 28 15.25 -2.28 52.01
C LEU A 28 15.59 -0.99 51.23
N TYR A 29 16.77 -0.92 50.62
CA TYR A 29 17.22 0.21 49.81
C TYR A 29 17.03 0.02 48.30
N HIS A 30 16.38 -1.07 47.87
CA HIS A 30 16.12 -1.31 46.46
C HIS A 30 14.93 -0.45 46.01
N CYS A 31 15.25 0.73 45.46
CA CYS A 31 14.30 1.57 44.76
C CYS A 31 14.58 1.46 43.26
N GLU A 32 13.55 1.19 42.46
CA GLU A 32 13.68 1.03 41.02
C GLU A 32 12.70 1.97 40.29
N PRO A 33 13.09 2.52 39.13
CA PRO A 33 12.19 3.31 38.32
C PRO A 33 11.19 2.35 37.65
N LYS A 34 9.89 2.63 37.83
CA LYS A 34 8.81 1.95 37.14
C LYS A 34 8.26 2.86 36.06
N PHE A 35 8.13 2.30 34.86
CA PHE A 35 7.58 2.99 33.69
C PHE A 35 6.19 2.45 33.35
N ARG A 36 5.30 3.36 32.95
CA ARG A 36 4.04 3.05 32.25
C ARG A 36 4.06 3.81 30.94
N VAL A 37 3.95 3.08 29.85
CA VAL A 37 3.98 3.64 28.50
C VAL A 37 2.64 3.34 27.85
N GLU A 38 1.94 4.39 27.46
CA GLU A 38 0.63 4.32 26.85
C GLU A 38 0.65 5.08 25.52
N TYR A 39 -0.16 4.67 24.56
CA TYR A 39 -0.29 5.35 23.28
C TYR A 39 -1.77 5.54 22.93
N ASP A 40 -2.03 6.50 22.05
CA ASP A 40 -3.38 6.70 21.55
C ASP A 40 -3.78 5.60 20.56
N LYS A 41 -4.59 4.66 21.04
CA LYS A 41 -5.09 3.54 20.22
C LYS A 41 -6.00 4.00 19.08
N THR A 42 -6.65 5.16 19.20
CA THR A 42 -7.59 5.64 18.17
C THR A 42 -6.86 6.01 16.88
N VAL A 43 -5.62 6.46 17.01
CA VAL A 43 -4.77 6.86 15.89
C VAL A 43 -4.40 5.64 15.04
N VAL A 44 -4.04 4.51 15.64
CA VAL A 44 -3.64 3.30 14.89
C VAL A 44 -4.80 2.39 14.45
N GLN A 45 -6.06 2.78 14.71
CA GLN A 45 -7.23 1.99 14.29
C GLN A 45 -7.43 2.01 12.77
N ASN A 46 -7.12 3.13 12.13
CA ASN A 46 -7.26 3.26 10.69
C ASN A 46 -6.02 2.68 9.97
N PRO A 47 -6.21 1.97 8.85
CA PRO A 47 -5.09 1.50 8.05
C PRO A 47 -4.21 2.67 7.59
N ILE A 48 -2.91 2.54 7.79
CA ILE A 48 -1.92 3.57 7.45
C ILE A 48 -1.53 3.39 5.99
N MET A 49 -1.85 4.37 5.14
CA MET A 49 -1.54 4.29 3.73
C MET A 49 -0.03 4.46 3.50
N PRO A 50 0.61 3.62 2.68
CA PRO A 50 1.95 3.90 2.20
C PRO A 50 2.01 5.21 1.40
N LEU A 51 3.21 5.79 1.29
CA LEU A 51 3.48 7.07 0.58
C LEU A 51 2.82 8.33 1.17
N ASP A 52 2.04 8.21 2.24
CA ASP A 52 1.54 9.35 3.00
C ASP A 52 2.65 10.02 3.84
N LYS A 53 2.30 11.18 4.40
CA LYS A 53 3.14 11.87 5.38
C LYS A 53 3.42 10.95 6.58
N PRO A 54 4.54 11.16 7.31
CA PRO A 54 4.80 10.41 8.53
C PRO A 54 3.60 10.43 9.48
N TYR A 55 3.17 9.25 9.88
CA TYR A 55 2.05 9.05 10.78
C TYR A 55 2.51 9.28 12.22
N GLU A 56 1.82 10.17 12.93
CA GLU A 56 2.20 10.58 14.28
C GLU A 56 1.44 9.74 15.31
N ILE A 57 2.15 9.03 16.17
CA ILE A 57 1.55 8.23 17.25
C ILE A 57 1.93 8.88 18.58
N PRO A 58 1.01 9.62 19.23
CA PRO A 58 1.27 10.19 20.54
C PRO A 58 1.46 9.10 21.59
N ILE A 59 2.53 9.23 22.38
CA ILE A 59 2.89 8.34 23.49
C ILE A 59 2.96 9.14 24.78
N LYS A 60 2.37 8.59 25.85
CA LYS A 60 2.48 9.07 27.22
C LYS A 60 3.42 8.15 27.98
N ILE A 61 4.50 8.72 28.51
CA ILE A 61 5.49 8.01 29.32
C ILE A 61 5.34 8.51 30.74
N SER A 62 4.95 7.63 31.64
CA SER A 62 4.85 7.92 33.06
C SER A 62 5.95 7.16 33.81
N CYS A 63 6.61 7.83 34.74
CA CYS A 63 7.65 7.24 35.58
C CYS A 63 7.36 7.54 37.06
N ALA A 64 7.68 6.57 37.93
CA ALA A 64 7.68 6.74 39.37
C ALA A 64 8.79 5.88 39.99
N ILE A 65 9.43 6.36 41.06
CA ILE A 65 10.33 5.56 41.87
C ILE A 65 9.51 4.72 42.84
N GLN A 66 9.66 3.40 42.75
CA GLN A 66 8.99 2.46 43.63
C GLN A 66 10.01 1.71 44.49
N GLY A 67 9.64 1.48 45.75
CA GLY A 67 10.48 0.80 46.75
C GLY A 67 10.04 1.20 48.16
N VAL A 68 10.55 0.49 49.17
CA VAL A 68 10.19 0.73 50.59
C VAL A 68 10.55 2.14 51.03
N LEU A 69 11.59 2.73 50.45
CA LEU A 69 12.07 4.09 50.73
C LEU A 69 11.93 5.01 49.51
N GLY A 70 11.01 4.71 48.58
CA GLY A 70 10.88 5.44 47.32
C GLY A 70 10.67 6.95 47.50
N ASP A 71 9.81 7.35 48.46
CA ASP A 71 9.56 8.76 48.79
C ASP A 71 10.84 9.47 49.27
N ILE A 72 11.56 8.84 50.21
CA ILE A 72 12.79 9.42 50.78
C ILE A 72 13.88 9.51 49.71
N VAL A 73 14.02 8.48 48.87
CA VAL A 73 15.00 8.49 47.78
C VAL A 73 14.64 9.58 46.77
N ALA A 74 13.36 9.72 46.41
CA ALA A 74 12.93 10.77 45.50
C ALA A 74 13.20 12.17 46.07
N ASP A 75 12.90 12.41 47.35
CA ASP A 75 13.14 13.70 48.01
C ASP A 75 14.63 14.07 48.13
N VAL A 76 15.52 13.07 48.20
CA VAL A 76 16.98 13.28 48.26
C VAL A 76 17.55 13.71 46.91
N TYR A 77 16.93 13.28 45.81
CA TYR A 77 17.38 13.60 44.46
C TYR A 77 16.52 14.71 43.84
N ASP A 78 16.98 15.97 43.97
CA ASP A 78 16.42 17.12 43.23
C ASP A 78 16.96 17.16 41.78
N ASP A 79 16.89 16.02 41.10
CA ASP A 79 17.46 15.81 39.76
C ASP A 79 16.40 15.21 38.82
N LYS A 80 16.75 15.03 37.55
CA LYS A 80 15.89 14.47 36.52
C LYS A 80 16.40 13.11 36.04
N PHE A 81 15.48 12.21 35.75
CA PHE A 81 15.75 11.03 34.93
C PHE A 81 15.94 11.42 33.48
N PHE A 82 17.09 11.03 32.94
CA PHE A 82 17.30 10.94 31.50
C PHE A 82 16.80 9.58 31.02
N VAL A 83 15.74 9.63 30.23
CA VAL A 83 15.05 8.47 29.68
C VAL A 83 15.26 8.45 28.17
N ASP A 84 15.99 7.44 27.70
CA ASP A 84 16.19 7.19 26.28
C ASP A 84 14.92 6.49 25.72
N LEU A 85 14.30 7.12 24.72
CA LEU A 85 13.14 6.62 23.99
C LEU A 85 13.56 6.28 22.56
N TYR A 86 13.40 5.02 22.15
CA TYR A 86 13.76 4.60 20.81
C TYR A 86 12.90 3.45 20.30
N VAL A 87 12.87 3.29 18.98
CA VAL A 87 12.25 2.14 18.33
C VAL A 87 13.24 0.98 18.34
N ASP A 88 12.88 -0.10 19.02
CA ASP A 88 13.69 -1.32 19.14
C ASP A 88 13.57 -2.19 17.88
N SER A 89 12.36 -2.32 17.34
CA SER A 89 12.10 -3.07 16.11
C SER A 89 10.88 -2.56 15.37
N ALA A 90 10.96 -2.58 14.04
CA ALA A 90 9.85 -2.32 13.12
C ALA A 90 9.90 -3.34 11.96
N PRO A 91 8.78 -3.59 11.27
CA PRO A 91 8.80 -4.38 10.03
C PRO A 91 9.72 -3.76 8.97
N GLU A 92 10.34 -4.57 8.11
CA GLU A 92 11.32 -4.08 7.10
C GLU A 92 10.74 -3.06 6.10
N TRP A 93 9.43 -3.17 5.84
CA TRP A 93 8.67 -2.26 4.99
C TRP A 93 8.19 -0.99 5.73
N CYS A 94 8.67 -0.76 6.95
CA CYS A 94 8.33 0.37 7.80
C CYS A 94 9.60 1.10 8.27
N ILE A 95 9.51 2.42 8.43
CA ILE A 95 10.52 3.27 9.07
C ILE A 95 9.84 3.95 10.25
N ALA A 96 10.46 3.90 11.43
CA ALA A 96 9.90 4.50 12.62
C ALA A 96 10.97 5.20 13.44
N THR A 97 10.61 6.34 14.02
CA THR A 97 11.50 7.17 14.85
C THR A 97 10.71 7.76 16.01
N ALA A 98 11.38 8.02 17.13
CA ALA A 98 10.76 8.61 18.31
C ALA A 98 11.30 10.03 18.54
N ASP A 99 10.44 10.94 18.97
CA ASP A 99 10.76 12.34 19.23
C ASP A 99 10.04 12.87 20.49
N PRO A 100 10.76 13.50 21.44
CA PRO A 100 12.21 13.53 21.51
C PRO A 100 12.80 12.15 21.87
N PRO A 101 14.02 11.81 21.40
CA PRO A 101 14.67 10.54 21.71
C PRO A 101 15.24 10.48 23.14
N LEU A 102 15.38 11.62 23.79
CA LEU A 102 15.83 11.76 25.18
C LEU A 102 14.82 12.63 25.93
N ILE A 103 14.25 12.08 26.99
CA ILE A 103 13.21 12.73 27.80
C ILE A 103 13.76 12.96 29.19
N GLU A 104 13.55 14.17 29.69
CA GLU A 104 13.85 14.52 31.08
C GLU A 104 12.59 14.41 31.93
N ILE A 105 12.58 13.51 32.91
CA ILE A 105 11.45 13.33 33.83
C ILE A 105 11.93 13.63 35.26
N PRO A 106 11.31 14.57 36.00
CA PRO A 106 11.63 14.79 37.41
C PRO A 106 11.57 13.49 38.23
N ILE A 107 12.54 13.29 39.12
CA ILE A 107 12.53 12.17 40.05
C ILE A 107 11.38 12.39 41.04
N SER A 108 10.49 11.39 41.17
CA SER A 108 9.33 11.46 42.04
C SER A 108 8.90 10.05 42.45
N SER A 109 8.34 9.91 43.64
CA SER A 109 7.64 8.69 44.05
C SER A 109 6.20 8.62 43.50
N ASN A 110 5.66 9.77 43.07
CA ASN A 110 4.40 9.85 42.35
C ASN A 110 4.61 9.67 40.84
N TRP A 111 3.56 9.24 40.14
CA TRP A 111 3.60 9.14 38.69
C TRP A 111 3.70 10.52 38.05
N VAL A 112 4.81 10.77 37.35
CA VAL A 112 5.03 11.95 36.52
C VAL A 112 4.95 11.54 35.06
N THR A 113 4.10 12.21 34.30
CA THR A 113 3.84 11.89 32.88
C THR A 113 4.43 12.94 31.96
N THR A 114 5.11 12.50 30.90
CA THR A 114 5.60 13.32 29.79
C THR A 114 5.10 12.76 28.46
N ASN A 115 4.90 13.64 27.48
CA ASN A 115 4.46 13.26 26.15
C ASN A 115 5.66 13.13 25.20
N ALA A 116 5.57 12.16 24.29
CA ALA A 116 6.47 12.01 23.16
C ALA A 116 5.64 11.58 21.94
N THR A 117 6.23 11.60 20.76
CA THR A 117 5.59 11.16 19.53
C THR A 117 6.47 10.13 18.84
N VAL A 118 5.84 9.09 18.31
CA VAL A 118 6.51 8.15 17.41
C VAL A 118 6.01 8.39 16.00
N PHE A 119 6.93 8.75 15.12
CA PHE A 119 6.68 8.95 13.70
C PHE A 119 6.87 7.63 12.96
N LEU A 120 5.88 7.24 12.17
CA LEU A 120 5.82 6.00 11.41
C LEU A 120 5.64 6.31 9.92
N THR A 121 6.51 5.81 9.06
CA THR A 121 6.37 5.91 7.60
C THR A 121 6.34 4.52 6.99
N ILE A 122 5.34 4.25 6.16
CA ILE A 122 5.18 2.97 5.47
C ILE A 122 5.73 3.08 4.05
N LYS A 123 6.66 2.20 3.71
CA LYS A 123 7.28 2.15 2.38
C LYS A 123 6.29 1.65 1.33
N GLU A 124 6.49 2.05 0.08
CA GLU A 124 5.65 1.64 -1.06
C GLU A 124 5.54 0.12 -1.25
N ASN A 125 6.54 -0.64 -0.80
CA ASN A 125 6.58 -2.09 -0.91
C ASN A 125 5.89 -2.82 0.26
N ALA A 126 5.19 -2.11 1.14
CA ALA A 126 4.44 -2.70 2.25
C ALA A 126 3.17 -3.40 1.73
N PRO A 127 2.99 -4.72 1.94
CA PRO A 127 1.81 -5.43 1.44
C PRO A 127 0.51 -4.90 2.04
N ALA A 128 -0.51 -4.70 1.21
CA ALA A 128 -1.81 -4.23 1.67
C ALA A 128 -2.41 -5.16 2.74
N PHE A 129 -3.04 -4.54 3.74
CA PHE A 129 -3.74 -5.20 4.85
C PHE A 129 -2.88 -6.02 5.79
N GLU A 130 -1.55 -6.02 5.60
CA GLU A 130 -0.62 -6.69 6.51
C GLU A 130 -0.63 -6.00 7.87
N GLU A 131 -0.50 -6.79 8.93
CA GLU A 131 -0.36 -6.30 10.29
C GLU A 131 1.13 -6.09 10.59
N GLY A 132 1.45 -4.93 11.16
CA GLY A 132 2.78 -4.60 11.65
C GLY A 132 2.75 -4.42 13.16
N ILE A 133 3.86 -4.74 13.83
CA ILE A 133 4.06 -4.46 15.25
C ILE A 133 5.30 -3.61 15.39
N LEU A 134 5.13 -2.41 15.94
CA LEU A 134 6.23 -1.55 16.34
C LEU A 134 6.58 -1.80 17.80
N ARG A 135 7.85 -2.04 18.11
CA ARG A 135 8.33 -2.16 19.49
C ARG A 135 9.07 -0.89 19.88
N VAL A 136 8.50 -0.15 20.81
CA VAL A 136 9.09 1.06 21.38
C VAL A 136 9.69 0.70 22.73
N ARG A 137 10.96 1.04 22.96
CA ARG A 137 11.67 0.77 24.21
C ARG A 137 11.94 2.08 24.93
N VAL A 138 11.75 2.03 26.24
CA VAL A 138 12.01 3.13 27.17
C VAL A 138 13.05 2.64 28.15
N LYS A 139 14.21 3.29 28.18
CA LYS A 139 15.32 2.93 29.05
C LYS A 139 15.78 4.15 29.84
N SER A 140 15.79 4.07 31.17
CA SER A 140 16.49 5.08 31.97
C SER A 140 17.94 4.70 32.20
N ARG A 141 18.75 5.73 32.39
CA ARG A 141 20.11 5.59 32.89
C ARG A 141 20.08 5.37 34.40
N SER A 142 21.09 4.67 34.92
CA SER A 142 21.26 4.57 36.36
C SER A 142 21.69 5.93 36.90
N ILE A 143 21.11 6.32 38.04
CA ILE A 143 21.39 7.60 38.70
C ILE A 143 21.75 7.28 40.14
N GLY A 144 22.86 7.79 40.62
CA GLY A 144 23.20 7.63 42.02
C GLY A 144 24.59 8.11 42.40
N MET A 145 24.73 8.46 43.67
CA MET A 145 26.03 8.64 44.32
C MET A 145 26.35 7.41 45.19
N SER A 146 27.57 7.32 45.72
CA SER A 146 28.17 6.15 46.40
C SER A 146 27.32 5.44 47.48
N ARG A 147 26.18 6.00 47.90
CA ARG A 147 25.30 5.49 48.96
C ARG A 147 23.89 5.13 48.52
N THR A 148 23.42 5.56 47.34
CA THR A 148 22.07 5.25 46.85
C THR A 148 22.10 5.22 45.34
N ILE A 149 21.91 4.05 44.75
CA ILE A 149 21.88 3.87 43.29
C ILE A 149 20.46 3.52 42.90
N ILE A 150 19.86 4.37 42.08
CA ILE A 150 18.64 4.03 41.34
C ILE A 150 19.11 3.31 40.07
N PRO A 151 18.82 2.00 39.93
CA PRO A 151 19.27 1.22 38.78
C PRO A 151 18.57 1.68 37.49
N GLU A 152 19.09 1.22 36.35
CA GLU A 152 18.41 1.37 35.06
C GLU A 152 17.04 0.70 35.10
N GLY A 153 16.01 1.39 34.61
CA GLY A 153 14.73 0.79 34.29
C GLY A 153 14.61 0.59 32.79
N ASN A 154 13.93 -0.48 32.41
CA ASN A 154 13.68 -0.79 31.01
C ASN A 154 12.26 -1.32 30.87
N THR A 155 11.51 -0.77 29.92
CA THR A 155 10.21 -1.31 29.52
C THR A 155 10.02 -1.20 28.02
N SER A 156 9.12 -2.01 27.49
CA SER A 156 8.77 -2.02 26.08
C SER A 156 7.27 -1.94 25.87
N LEU A 157 6.87 -1.17 24.87
CA LEU A 157 5.50 -1.05 24.39
C LEU A 157 5.41 -1.64 22.98
N GLU A 158 4.42 -2.49 22.74
CA GLU A 158 4.08 -2.96 21.40
C GLU A 158 2.89 -2.16 20.85
N ILE A 159 3.06 -1.59 19.65
CA ILE A 159 2.04 -0.81 18.96
C ILE A 159 1.69 -1.56 17.66
N PRO A 160 0.58 -2.33 17.65
CA PRO A 160 0.10 -2.96 16.44
C PRO A 160 -0.54 -1.91 15.52
N PHE A 161 -0.35 -2.07 14.22
CA PHE A 161 -0.97 -1.23 13.20
C PHE A 161 -1.20 -2.05 11.92
N ARG A 162 -1.96 -1.50 10.97
CA ARG A 162 -2.30 -2.18 9.72
C ARG A 162 -1.98 -1.33 8.50
N VAL A 163 -1.48 -1.96 7.45
CA VAL A 163 -1.16 -1.30 6.18
C VAL A 163 -2.41 -1.06 5.34
N GLY A 164 -2.57 0.16 4.84
CA GLY A 164 -3.62 0.56 3.91
C GLY A 164 -3.41 0.02 2.49
N TYR A 165 -4.45 0.09 1.67
CA TYR A 165 -4.42 -0.40 0.29
C TYR A 165 -4.27 0.76 -0.69
N ILE A 166 -3.31 0.62 -1.62
CA ILE A 166 -3.02 1.60 -2.67
C ILE A 166 -3.46 1.04 -4.04
N PRO A 167 -4.46 1.64 -4.69
CA PRO A 167 -5.00 1.19 -5.97
C PRO A 167 -4.37 1.92 -7.17
N ILE A 168 -3.08 1.71 -7.43
CA ILE A 168 -2.38 2.34 -8.58
C ILE A 168 -2.25 1.34 -9.73
N LEU A 169 -2.64 1.77 -10.93
CA LEU A 169 -2.45 1.04 -12.18
C LEU A 169 -1.38 1.70 -13.07
N GLY A 170 -0.60 0.87 -13.75
CA GLY A 170 0.15 1.25 -14.95
C GLY A 170 -0.62 0.79 -16.18
N ILE A 171 -0.71 1.64 -17.21
CA ILE A 171 -1.44 1.33 -18.44
C ILE A 171 -0.52 1.58 -19.63
N ASN A 172 -0.45 0.61 -20.53
CA ASN A 172 0.25 0.71 -21.80
C ASN A 172 -0.64 0.21 -22.94
N VAL A 173 -0.64 0.92 -24.08
CA VAL A 173 -1.42 0.53 -25.26
C VAL A 173 -0.46 0.22 -26.39
N THR A 174 -0.16 -1.07 -26.59
CA THR A 174 0.91 -1.56 -27.46
C THR A 174 0.70 -1.17 -28.92
N ASN A 175 -0.56 -1.12 -29.35
CA ASN A 175 -0.95 -0.90 -30.74
C ASN A 175 -1.36 0.55 -31.04
N GLY A 176 -1.09 1.47 -30.10
CA GLY A 176 -1.48 2.87 -30.20
C GLY A 176 -2.98 3.13 -29.97
N TYR A 177 -3.36 4.41 -30.00
CA TYR A 177 -4.74 4.86 -29.72
C TYR A 177 -5.54 5.19 -31.00
N TYR A 178 -4.95 4.93 -32.17
CA TYR A 178 -5.55 5.26 -33.48
C TYR A 178 -5.49 4.05 -34.40
N ARG A 179 -6.60 3.75 -35.07
CA ARG A 179 -6.67 2.72 -36.11
C ARG A 179 -7.48 3.21 -37.31
N VAL A 180 -6.97 2.95 -38.50
CA VAL A 180 -7.76 2.98 -39.74
C VAL A 180 -8.15 1.54 -40.04
N ILE A 181 -9.41 1.33 -40.35
CA ILE A 181 -9.97 0.03 -40.70
C ILE A 181 -10.82 0.16 -41.95
N ASP A 182 -10.88 -0.92 -42.72
CA ASP A 182 -11.85 -1.01 -43.81
C ASP A 182 -13.26 -1.19 -43.23
N PRO A 183 -14.31 -0.87 -44.01
CA PRO A 183 -15.67 -1.22 -43.64
C PRO A 183 -15.73 -2.72 -43.30
N TYR A 184 -16.58 -3.10 -42.33
CA TYR A 184 -16.71 -4.46 -41.78
C TYR A 184 -15.66 -4.92 -40.79
N GLU A 185 -14.48 -4.33 -40.83
CA GLU A 185 -13.42 -4.75 -39.94
C GLU A 185 -13.69 -4.29 -38.51
N THR A 186 -13.08 -5.01 -37.58
CA THR A 186 -13.10 -4.68 -36.16
C THR A 186 -11.75 -4.08 -35.81
N ALA A 187 -11.74 -2.85 -35.31
CA ALA A 187 -10.54 -2.27 -34.73
C ALA A 187 -10.26 -2.97 -33.38
N SER A 188 -9.05 -3.51 -33.22
CA SER A 188 -8.60 -4.11 -31.96
C SER A 188 -7.46 -3.30 -31.35
N PHE A 189 -7.63 -2.92 -30.07
CA PHE A 189 -6.65 -2.22 -29.26
C PHE A 189 -6.20 -3.11 -28.11
N GLU A 190 -4.91 -3.40 -28.05
CA GLU A 190 -4.31 -4.18 -26.98
C GLU A 190 -3.87 -3.24 -25.85
N ILE A 191 -4.44 -3.46 -24.67
CA ILE A 191 -4.22 -2.65 -23.48
C ILE A 191 -3.59 -3.55 -22.42
N THR A 192 -2.33 -3.30 -22.10
CA THR A 192 -1.62 -3.98 -21.03
C THR A 192 -1.76 -3.16 -19.74
N ILE A 193 -2.35 -3.80 -18.73
CA ILE A 193 -2.63 -3.20 -17.44
C ILE A 193 -1.74 -3.88 -16.41
N SER A 194 -0.98 -3.09 -15.66
CA SER A 194 -0.12 -3.54 -14.57
C SER A 194 -0.61 -2.97 -13.24
N ASN A 195 -0.59 -3.80 -12.20
CA ASN A 195 -0.89 -3.42 -10.84
C ASN A 195 0.38 -2.93 -10.16
N LEU A 196 0.51 -1.61 -10.03
CA LEU A 196 1.59 -0.94 -9.30
C LEU A 196 1.24 -0.75 -7.82
N GLY A 197 0.01 -1.08 -7.44
CA GLY A 197 -0.48 -1.07 -6.08
C GLY A 197 0.13 -2.16 -5.19
N ASN A 198 -0.08 -2.02 -3.89
CA ASN A 198 0.51 -2.89 -2.88
C ASN A 198 -0.34 -4.12 -2.52
N GLY A 199 -1.47 -4.34 -3.21
CA GLY A 199 -2.42 -5.43 -2.94
C GLY A 199 -3.00 -6.03 -4.21
N LYS A 200 -3.70 -7.16 -4.09
CA LYS A 200 -4.42 -7.78 -5.21
C LYS A 200 -5.59 -6.87 -5.63
N THR A 201 -5.70 -6.60 -6.93
CA THR A 201 -6.57 -5.56 -7.47
C THR A 201 -7.54 -6.17 -8.48
N GLU A 202 -8.81 -5.83 -8.38
CA GLU A 202 -9.81 -6.04 -9.44
C GLU A 202 -9.96 -4.73 -10.21
N VAL A 203 -9.88 -4.77 -11.53
CA VAL A 203 -10.08 -3.59 -12.38
C VAL A 203 -11.40 -3.76 -13.11
N SER A 204 -12.31 -2.82 -12.92
CA SER A 204 -13.56 -2.75 -13.66
C SER A 204 -13.38 -1.86 -14.88
N SER A 205 -13.78 -2.36 -16.04
CA SER A 205 -13.72 -1.68 -17.32
C SER A 205 -15.12 -1.31 -17.77
N GLU A 206 -15.31 -0.06 -18.18
CA GLU A 206 -16.59 0.46 -18.67
C GLU A 206 -16.38 1.26 -19.96
N ILE A 207 -17.25 1.06 -20.96
CA ILE A 207 -17.31 1.92 -22.15
C ILE A 207 -18.19 3.12 -21.81
N THR A 208 -17.57 4.29 -21.70
CA THR A 208 -18.24 5.53 -21.25
C THR A 208 -18.73 6.39 -22.40
N GLN A 209 -18.14 6.23 -23.60
CA GLN A 209 -18.56 6.91 -24.80
C GLN A 209 -18.37 6.01 -26.02
N LEU A 210 -19.41 5.91 -26.84
CA LEU A 210 -19.42 5.16 -28.09
C LEU A 210 -20.22 5.94 -29.15
N PRO A 211 -19.76 6.06 -30.40
CA PRO A 211 -20.54 6.67 -31.48
C PRO A 211 -21.86 5.93 -31.72
N GLU A 212 -22.86 6.65 -32.22
CA GLU A 212 -24.17 6.07 -32.52
C GLU A 212 -24.06 4.96 -33.59
N GLY A 213 -24.76 3.84 -33.36
CA GLY A 213 -24.76 2.69 -34.27
C GLY A 213 -23.49 1.83 -34.26
N TRP A 214 -22.45 2.24 -33.53
CA TRP A 214 -21.24 1.44 -33.35
C TRP A 214 -21.42 0.44 -32.21
N THR A 215 -20.63 -0.64 -32.22
CA THR A 215 -20.55 -1.58 -31.10
C THR A 215 -19.12 -1.66 -30.57
N ALA A 216 -18.96 -1.90 -29.28
CA ALA A 216 -17.66 -2.12 -28.67
C ALA A 216 -17.75 -3.15 -27.55
N GLU A 217 -16.68 -3.93 -27.40
CA GLU A 217 -16.57 -5.00 -26.42
C GLU A 217 -15.22 -4.89 -25.69
N ILE A 218 -15.27 -5.01 -24.36
CA ILE A 218 -14.10 -5.04 -23.48
C ILE A 218 -14.43 -5.94 -22.28
N PRO A 219 -13.47 -6.72 -21.75
CA PRO A 219 -13.69 -7.49 -20.53
C PRO A 219 -14.07 -6.56 -19.37
N SER A 220 -15.25 -6.79 -18.78
CA SER A 220 -15.81 -5.93 -17.73
C SER A 220 -15.00 -5.94 -16.45
N ASN A 221 -14.44 -7.08 -16.05
CA ASN A 221 -13.61 -7.19 -14.86
C ASN A 221 -12.36 -8.02 -15.14
N ILE A 222 -11.22 -7.55 -14.63
CA ILE A 222 -9.97 -8.31 -14.61
C ILE A 222 -9.37 -8.32 -13.22
N ILE A 223 -8.70 -9.41 -12.89
CA ILE A 223 -8.00 -9.56 -11.62
C ILE A 223 -6.50 -9.50 -11.89
N LEU A 224 -5.82 -8.60 -11.19
CA LEU A 224 -4.37 -8.44 -11.19
C LEU A 224 -3.82 -8.87 -9.83
N GLY A 225 -2.79 -9.72 -9.86
CA GLY A 225 -2.02 -10.07 -8.67
C GLY A 225 -1.22 -8.89 -8.14
N SER A 226 -0.59 -9.06 -6.97
CA SER A 226 0.39 -8.09 -6.46
C SER A 226 1.79 -8.64 -6.63
N ARG A 227 2.70 -7.81 -7.13
CA ARG A 227 4.13 -8.13 -7.22
C ARG A 227 4.73 -8.50 -5.86
N LEU A 228 4.24 -7.87 -4.79
CA LEU A 228 4.73 -8.08 -3.41
C LEU A 228 4.40 -9.48 -2.85
N ARG A 229 3.37 -10.14 -3.40
CA ARG A 229 2.96 -11.50 -2.99
C ARG A 229 3.17 -12.55 -4.08
N GLY A 230 4.02 -12.25 -5.08
CA GLY A 230 4.34 -13.19 -6.16
C GLY A 230 3.17 -13.51 -7.11
N GLY A 231 2.10 -12.72 -7.09
CA GLY A 231 1.03 -12.85 -8.08
C GLY A 231 1.42 -12.20 -9.40
N ASN A 232 0.80 -12.61 -10.52
CA ASN A 232 1.00 -11.95 -11.81
C ASN A 232 0.39 -10.53 -11.77
N PRO A 233 1.20 -9.45 -11.76
CA PRO A 233 0.70 -8.10 -11.64
C PRO A 233 0.18 -7.54 -12.97
N GLU A 234 0.34 -8.25 -14.08
CA GLU A 234 0.13 -7.71 -15.41
C GLU A 234 -0.85 -8.59 -16.23
N LYS A 235 -1.73 -7.94 -16.99
CA LYS A 235 -2.64 -8.62 -17.90
C LYS A 235 -2.93 -7.73 -19.10
N THR A 236 -2.93 -8.33 -20.30
CA THR A 236 -3.36 -7.66 -21.52
C THR A 236 -4.84 -7.97 -21.78
N ILE A 237 -5.62 -6.93 -22.05
CA ILE A 237 -7.01 -7.02 -22.51
C ILE A 237 -7.12 -6.41 -23.92
N GLN A 238 -8.20 -6.75 -24.62
CA GLN A 238 -8.49 -6.20 -25.92
C GLN A 238 -9.79 -5.40 -25.87
N LEU A 239 -9.74 -4.18 -26.39
CA LEU A 239 -10.92 -3.40 -26.76
C LEU A 239 -11.19 -3.64 -28.24
N MET A 240 -12.34 -4.22 -28.54
CA MET A 240 -12.81 -4.45 -29.90
C MET A 240 -13.87 -3.41 -30.24
N VAL A 241 -13.71 -2.68 -31.35
CA VAL A 241 -14.66 -1.66 -31.80
C VAL A 241 -15.07 -1.95 -33.23
N LYS A 242 -16.37 -2.00 -33.48
CA LYS A 242 -16.95 -2.23 -34.80
C LYS A 242 -17.82 -1.04 -35.20
N PRO A 243 -17.50 -0.36 -36.32
CA PRO A 243 -18.34 0.69 -36.87
C PRO A 243 -19.72 0.19 -37.30
N SER A 244 -20.64 1.14 -37.48
CA SER A 244 -21.96 0.84 -38.02
C SER A 244 -21.90 0.24 -39.44
N TYR A 245 -22.88 -0.58 -39.78
CA TYR A 245 -22.97 -1.24 -41.08
C TYR A 245 -23.91 -0.48 -42.02
N THR A 246 -23.36 0.08 -43.09
CA THR A 246 -24.13 0.70 -44.18
C THR A 246 -23.52 0.36 -45.55
N PHE A 247 -24.31 0.50 -46.62
CA PHE A 247 -23.85 0.31 -48.01
C PHE A 247 -23.26 1.62 -48.54
N GLY A 248 -22.15 1.53 -49.28
CA GLY A 248 -21.57 2.66 -49.99
C GLY A 248 -20.17 3.05 -49.51
N TYR A 249 -19.84 4.32 -49.67
CA TYR A 249 -18.55 4.88 -49.25
C TYR A 249 -18.63 5.29 -47.77
N HIS A 250 -17.62 4.87 -46.99
CA HIS A 250 -17.46 5.24 -45.60
C HIS A 250 -16.23 6.14 -45.44
N GLU A 251 -16.43 7.22 -44.67
CA GLU A 251 -15.39 8.14 -44.20
C GLU A 251 -15.80 8.64 -42.81
N GLU A 252 -15.99 7.67 -41.90
CA GLU A 252 -16.49 7.93 -40.55
C GLU A 252 -15.34 7.85 -39.54
N GLN A 253 -15.28 8.83 -38.64
CA GLN A 253 -14.35 8.80 -37.52
C GLN A 253 -15.13 8.75 -36.20
N GLY A 254 -14.83 7.74 -35.39
CA GLY A 254 -15.44 7.52 -34.08
C GLY A 254 -14.43 7.67 -32.95
N VAL A 255 -14.83 8.31 -31.86
CA VAL A 255 -14.08 8.34 -30.61
C VAL A 255 -14.75 7.42 -29.60
N VAL A 256 -14.03 6.42 -29.12
CA VAL A 256 -14.47 5.50 -28.07
C VAL A 256 -13.71 5.83 -26.80
N LYS A 257 -14.43 6.07 -25.70
CA LYS A 257 -13.82 6.26 -24.38
C LYS A 257 -14.16 5.11 -23.47
N ILE A 258 -13.15 4.67 -22.72
CA ILE A 258 -13.32 3.67 -21.67
C ILE A 258 -12.79 4.22 -20.34
N SER A 259 -13.34 3.73 -19.25
CA SER A 259 -12.87 3.94 -17.88
C SER A 259 -12.34 2.63 -17.33
N LEU A 260 -11.16 2.66 -16.71
CA LEU A 260 -10.60 1.54 -15.95
C LEU A 260 -10.48 1.95 -14.49
N THR A 261 -11.27 1.33 -13.61
CA THR A 261 -11.32 1.69 -12.19
C THR A 261 -10.75 0.55 -11.34
N PRO A 262 -9.64 0.76 -10.59
CA PRO A 262 -9.10 -0.25 -9.70
C PRO A 262 -9.84 -0.33 -8.36
N TYR A 263 -10.06 -1.55 -7.88
CA TYR A 263 -10.70 -1.91 -6.62
C TYR A 263 -9.86 -2.92 -5.87
N SER A 264 -9.90 -2.89 -4.54
CA SER A 264 -9.33 -3.99 -3.77
C SER A 264 -10.12 -5.27 -4.01
N PHE A 265 -9.43 -6.36 -4.36
CA PHE A 265 -10.06 -7.65 -4.63
C PHE A 265 -10.88 -8.19 -3.44
N LYS A 266 -10.53 -7.84 -2.20
CA LYS A 266 -11.24 -8.29 -1.00
C LYS A 266 -12.35 -7.32 -0.55
N ASN A 267 -12.25 -6.04 -0.94
CA ASN A 267 -13.17 -5.01 -0.46
C ASN A 267 -13.33 -3.91 -1.51
N THR A 268 -14.44 -3.95 -2.25
CA THR A 268 -14.73 -3.00 -3.34
C THR A 268 -15.03 -1.58 -2.86
N SER A 269 -15.18 -1.32 -1.56
CA SER A 269 -15.26 0.05 -1.06
C SER A 269 -13.93 0.81 -1.15
N LEU A 270 -12.83 0.07 -1.21
CA LEU A 270 -11.48 0.62 -1.40
C LEU A 270 -11.17 0.65 -2.90
N LYS A 271 -11.43 1.79 -3.52
CA LYS A 271 -11.24 2.01 -4.95
C LYS A 271 -10.27 3.16 -5.22
N GLY A 272 -9.59 3.10 -6.35
CA GLY A 272 -8.79 4.21 -6.87
C GLY A 272 -9.57 5.09 -7.84
N GLU A 273 -8.87 6.08 -8.36
CA GLU A 273 -9.41 6.96 -9.39
C GLU A 273 -9.59 6.22 -10.73
N PRO A 274 -10.63 6.55 -11.51
CA PRO A 274 -10.83 5.99 -12.83
C PRO A 274 -9.76 6.50 -13.82
N TYR A 275 -9.18 5.57 -14.57
CA TYR A 275 -8.27 5.89 -15.67
C TYR A 275 -9.05 5.99 -16.97
N MET A 276 -9.15 7.20 -17.51
CA MET A 276 -9.88 7.46 -18.75
C MET A 276 -8.96 7.30 -19.96
N LEU A 277 -9.34 6.41 -20.88
CA LEU A 277 -8.62 6.18 -22.14
C LEU A 277 -9.53 6.54 -23.32
N SER A 278 -8.94 7.11 -24.37
CA SER A 278 -9.66 7.55 -25.57
C SER A 278 -9.02 6.95 -26.81
N PHE A 279 -9.82 6.25 -27.61
CA PHE A 279 -9.40 5.57 -28.83
C PHE A 279 -10.12 6.20 -30.02
N ILE A 280 -9.39 6.35 -31.12
CA ILE A 280 -9.92 6.89 -32.37
C ILE A 280 -9.89 5.78 -33.41
N VAL A 281 -11.04 5.53 -34.02
CA VAL A 281 -11.18 4.58 -35.12
C VAL A 281 -11.66 5.36 -36.33
N HIS A 282 -10.97 5.18 -37.45
CA HIS A 282 -11.34 5.76 -38.73
C HIS A 282 -11.77 4.62 -39.66
N ASN A 283 -13.07 4.53 -39.93
CA ASN A 283 -13.64 3.62 -40.91
C ASN A 283 -13.61 4.28 -42.28
N ARG A 284 -12.73 3.80 -43.16
CA ARG A 284 -12.55 4.40 -44.49
C ARG A 284 -12.48 3.33 -45.55
N GLY A 285 -13.39 3.39 -46.52
CA GLY A 285 -13.38 2.47 -47.65
C GLY A 285 -14.74 2.36 -48.32
N PHE A 286 -14.88 1.38 -49.22
CA PHE A 286 -16.14 1.13 -49.91
C PHE A 286 -16.69 -0.23 -49.52
N SER A 287 -17.99 -0.26 -49.25
CA SER A 287 -18.73 -1.39 -48.72
C SER A 287 -19.80 -1.78 -49.74
N LEU A 288 -19.71 -3.01 -50.26
CA LEU A 288 -20.64 -3.58 -51.23
C LEU A 288 -21.35 -4.83 -50.69
N PRO A 289 -22.08 -4.72 -49.56
CA PRO A 289 -22.69 -5.88 -48.94
C PRO A 289 -23.65 -6.59 -49.89
N GLY A 290 -23.38 -7.87 -50.15
CA GLY A 290 -24.23 -8.70 -51.00
C GLY A 290 -24.05 -8.45 -52.50
N PHE A 291 -23.28 -7.43 -52.89
CA PHE A 291 -22.87 -7.22 -54.27
C PHE A 291 -21.74 -8.16 -54.67
N GLU A 292 -20.99 -8.75 -53.73
CA GLU A 292 -20.00 -9.78 -54.09
C GLU A 292 -20.67 -10.98 -54.75
N GLY A 293 -21.85 -11.38 -54.26
CA GLY A 293 -22.64 -12.44 -54.87
C GLY A 293 -23.16 -12.07 -56.26
N VAL A 294 -23.60 -10.83 -56.44
CA VAL A 294 -24.10 -10.32 -57.73
C VAL A 294 -22.95 -10.20 -58.75
N LEU A 295 -21.81 -9.66 -58.35
CA LEU A 295 -20.60 -9.57 -59.19
C LEU A 295 -20.05 -10.96 -59.52
N ALA A 296 -20.02 -11.89 -58.56
CA ALA A 296 -19.66 -13.27 -58.81
C ALA A 296 -20.62 -13.94 -59.81
N LEU A 297 -21.94 -13.70 -59.69
CA LEU A 297 -22.93 -14.21 -60.64
C LEU A 297 -22.71 -13.65 -62.05
N PHE A 298 -22.49 -12.33 -62.18
CA PHE A 298 -22.18 -11.70 -63.46
C PHE A 298 -20.88 -12.23 -64.08
N ALA A 299 -19.84 -12.43 -63.27
CA ALA A 299 -18.58 -13.02 -63.71
C ALA A 299 -18.78 -14.48 -64.20
N LEU A 300 -19.60 -15.26 -63.50
CA LEU A 300 -19.92 -16.65 -63.86
C LEU A 300 -20.72 -16.72 -65.17
N ILE A 301 -21.71 -15.85 -65.34
CA ILE A 301 -22.45 -15.69 -66.61
C ILE A 301 -21.49 -15.29 -67.74
N GLY A 302 -20.59 -14.34 -67.49
CA GLY A 302 -19.57 -13.92 -68.44
C GLY A 302 -18.65 -15.06 -68.88
N LEU A 303 -18.17 -15.87 -67.94
CA LEU A 303 -17.35 -17.06 -68.21
C LEU A 303 -18.09 -18.11 -69.05
N VAL A 304 -19.37 -18.36 -68.76
CA VAL A 304 -20.22 -19.27 -69.55
C VAL A 304 -20.39 -18.75 -70.99
N PHE A 305 -20.59 -17.45 -71.17
CA PHE A 305 -20.66 -16.85 -72.50
C PHE A 305 -19.33 -16.95 -73.27
N CYS A 306 -18.20 -16.68 -72.61
CA CYS A 306 -16.87 -16.79 -73.21
C CYS A 306 -16.54 -18.23 -73.64
N THR A 307 -16.86 -19.23 -72.82
CA THR A 307 -16.64 -20.66 -73.14
C THR A 307 -17.53 -21.14 -74.28
N LYS A 308 -18.82 -20.75 -74.30
CA LYS A 308 -19.74 -21.07 -75.40
C LYS A 308 -19.27 -20.48 -76.74
N THR A 309 -18.78 -19.25 -76.72
CA THR A 309 -18.26 -18.57 -77.93
C THR A 309 -16.99 -19.26 -78.45
N LYS A 310 -16.06 -19.65 -77.57
CA LYS A 310 -14.84 -20.38 -77.94
C LYS A 310 -15.15 -21.74 -78.58
N ASN A 311 -16.11 -22.49 -78.03
CA ASN A 311 -16.56 -23.78 -78.61
C ASN A 311 -17.19 -23.61 -80.00
N ASN A 312 -17.96 -22.54 -80.22
CA ASN A 312 -18.54 -22.23 -81.53
C ASN A 312 -17.47 -21.86 -82.57
N ILE A 313 -16.42 -21.13 -82.19
CA ILE A 313 -15.30 -20.79 -83.09
C ILE A 313 -14.47 -22.04 -83.43
N LEU A 314 -14.17 -22.90 -82.46
CA LEU A 314 -13.47 -24.17 -82.70
C LEU A 314 -14.28 -25.10 -83.63
N ARG A 315 -15.60 -25.18 -83.46
CA ARG A 315 -16.48 -25.93 -84.38
C ARG A 315 -16.49 -25.38 -85.81
N ARG A 316 -16.28 -24.08 -86.01
CA ARG A 316 -16.19 -23.46 -87.34
C ARG A 316 -14.82 -23.64 -88.02
N ARG A 317 -13.77 -24.00 -87.26
CA ARG A 317 -12.42 -24.26 -87.81
C ARG A 317 -12.14 -25.74 -88.07
N GLY A 318 -12.97 -26.64 -87.52
CA GLY A 318 -12.89 -28.10 -87.75
C GLY A 318 -13.85 -28.63 -88.82
N ARG A 319 -14.53 -27.75 -89.55
CA ARG A 319 -15.23 -28.04 -90.81
C ARG A 319 -14.51 -27.31 -91.92
#